data_AF-G7NET1-F1
#
_entry.id   AF-G7NET1-F1
#
_cell.length_a   1.000
_cell.length_b   1.000
_cell.length_c   1.000
_cell.angle_alpha   90.00
_cell.angle_beta   90.00
_cell.angle_gamma   90.00
#
_symmetry.space_group_name_H-M   'P 1'
#
loop_
_entity.id
_entity.type
_entity.pdbx_description
1 polymer ?
#
loop_
_entity_poly.entity_id
_entity_poly.type
_entity_poly.pdbx_seq_one_letter_code
_entity_poly.pdbx_strand_id
1 'polypeptide(L)'
;MSQWTSKRGPRSFRGRKGRGAKGIGFLTSGCRFVQIKEMVPEFVVPDLTGFKLKPYVNYRAPEGEETPLTAAQLFSEAVAPLIVQDFKDGTFDPDNLEKYGFEPTQEGKLFQLYPRNFLR
;
A
#
# COMPACT_ATOMS: atom_id res chain seq x y z
N MET A 1 -19.48 0.93 -33.30
CA MET A 1 -18.46 -0.16 -33.32
C MET A 1 -18.45 -0.84 -31.96
N SER A 2 -18.40 -2.17 -31.90
CA SER A 2 -18.49 -2.91 -30.62
C SER A 2 -17.12 -3.37 -30.12
N GLN A 3 -16.93 -3.37 -28.80
CA GLN A 3 -15.62 -3.63 -28.16
C GLN A 3 -15.04 -5.00 -28.55
N TRP A 4 -13.73 -5.05 -28.82
CA TRP A 4 -13.04 -6.31 -29.10
C TRP A 4 -12.88 -7.13 -27.83
N THR A 5 -13.33 -8.39 -27.83
CA THR A 5 -13.30 -9.26 -26.63
C THR A 5 -12.84 -10.67 -26.95
N SER A 6 -12.54 -11.46 -25.91
CA SER A 6 -12.15 -12.88 -26.06
C SER A 6 -13.24 -13.80 -26.62
N LYS A 7 -14.48 -13.31 -26.78
CA LYS A 7 -15.58 -14.11 -27.39
C LYS A 7 -15.63 -13.99 -28.92
N ARG A 8 -14.81 -13.10 -29.49
CA ARG A 8 -14.76 -12.85 -30.94
C ARG A 8 -13.50 -13.48 -31.54
N GLY A 9 -13.59 -13.86 -32.81
CA GLY A 9 -12.48 -14.46 -33.55
C GLY A 9 -12.31 -15.96 -33.34
N PRO A 10 -11.28 -16.55 -33.98
CA PRO A 10 -11.06 -18.00 -34.03
C PRO A 10 -10.53 -18.55 -32.70
N ARG A 11 -10.44 -19.89 -32.58
CA ARG A 11 -10.10 -20.60 -31.34
C ARG A 11 -8.85 -20.07 -30.62
N SER A 12 -7.79 -19.75 -31.37
CA SER A 12 -6.52 -19.23 -30.83
C SER A 12 -6.68 -17.86 -30.13
N PHE A 13 -7.51 -16.98 -30.68
CA PHE A 13 -7.76 -15.65 -30.09
C PHE A 13 -8.54 -15.76 -28.79
N ARG A 14 -9.51 -16.68 -28.73
CA ARG A 14 -10.34 -16.90 -27.54
C ARG A 14 -9.53 -17.44 -26.36
N GLY A 15 -8.49 -18.24 -26.62
CA GLY A 15 -7.61 -18.79 -25.57
C GLY A 15 -6.50 -17.84 -25.11
N ARG A 16 -5.98 -16.98 -25.98
CA ARG A 16 -4.89 -16.04 -25.63
C ARG A 16 -5.39 -14.74 -24.99
N LYS A 17 -6.58 -14.27 -25.37
CA LYS A 17 -7.12 -13.02 -24.83
C LYS A 17 -7.87 -13.28 -23.52
N GLY A 18 -7.36 -12.71 -22.43
CA GLY A 18 -7.99 -12.77 -21.11
C GLY A 18 -9.09 -11.73 -20.88
N ARG A 19 -9.45 -11.55 -19.60
CA ARG A 19 -10.47 -10.60 -19.11
C ARG A 19 -9.98 -9.67 -18.00
N GLY A 20 -8.67 -9.51 -17.86
CA GLY A 20 -8.06 -8.62 -16.85
C GLY A 20 -7.64 -9.32 -15.56
N ALA A 21 -7.89 -10.62 -15.42
CA ALA A 21 -7.31 -11.42 -14.33
C ALA A 21 -5.78 -11.38 -14.41
N LYS A 22 -5.14 -11.12 -13.25
CA LYS A 22 -3.68 -11.11 -13.12
C LYS A 22 -3.14 -12.54 -13.02
N GLY A 23 -1.93 -12.77 -13.53
CA GLY A 23 -1.32 -14.10 -13.52
C GLY A 23 -0.88 -14.51 -12.10
N ILE A 24 -1.03 -15.79 -11.77
CA ILE A 24 -0.66 -16.39 -10.47
C ILE A 24 0.45 -17.46 -10.60
N GLY A 25 1.10 -17.52 -11.76
CA GLY A 25 2.04 -18.59 -12.11
C GLY A 25 2.31 -18.62 -13.62
N PHE A 26 2.87 -19.73 -14.09
CA PHE A 26 3.29 -19.91 -15.49
C PHE A 26 3.00 -21.32 -16.01
N LEU A 27 3.00 -21.46 -17.34
CA LEU A 27 2.86 -22.76 -18.02
C LEU A 27 4.25 -23.36 -18.30
N THR A 28 4.41 -24.65 -18.02
CA THR A 28 5.62 -25.41 -18.35
C THR A 28 5.47 -26.14 -19.69
N SER A 29 6.50 -26.90 -20.09
CA SER A 29 6.38 -27.91 -21.15
C SER A 29 5.19 -28.83 -20.88
N GLY A 30 4.51 -29.25 -21.96
CA GLY A 30 3.31 -30.09 -21.87
C GLY A 30 2.03 -29.36 -21.45
N CYS A 31 1.99 -28.01 -21.49
CA CYS A 31 0.81 -27.21 -21.11
C CYS A 31 0.37 -27.40 -19.65
N ARG A 32 1.25 -27.86 -18.76
CA ARG A 32 0.98 -27.97 -17.33
C ARG A 32 1.15 -26.60 -16.67
N PHE A 33 0.18 -26.17 -15.87
CA PHE A 33 0.25 -24.91 -15.13
C PHE A 33 0.89 -25.13 -13.76
N VAL A 34 1.81 -24.25 -13.38
CA VAL A 34 2.45 -24.22 -12.06
C VAL A 34 2.06 -22.93 -11.38
N GLN A 35 1.32 -23.05 -10.28
CA GLN A 35 0.92 -21.94 -9.43
C GLN A 35 2.03 -21.63 -8.43
N ILE A 36 2.34 -20.34 -8.25
CA ILE A 36 3.33 -19.85 -7.27
C ILE A 36 2.56 -19.23 -6.13
N LYS A 37 2.79 -19.69 -4.88
CA LYS A 37 2.02 -19.23 -3.72
C LYS A 37 2.22 -17.73 -3.47
N GLU A 38 3.44 -17.24 -3.67
CA GLU A 38 3.86 -15.86 -3.48
C GLU A 38 3.22 -14.88 -4.48
N MET A 39 2.71 -15.38 -5.62
CA MET A 39 1.97 -14.57 -6.59
C MET A 39 0.46 -14.51 -6.27
N VAL A 40 -0.02 -15.35 -5.36
CA VAL A 40 -1.43 -15.35 -4.94
C VAL A 40 -1.58 -14.30 -3.83
N PRO A 41 -2.49 -13.31 -3.97
CA PRO A 41 -2.70 -12.32 -2.94
C PRO A 41 -3.30 -12.97 -1.68
N GLU A 42 -2.71 -12.67 -0.52
CA GLU A 42 -3.22 -13.08 0.78
C GLU A 42 -4.03 -11.94 1.41
N PHE A 43 -5.21 -12.26 1.96
CA PHE A 43 -6.06 -11.29 2.64
C PHE A 43 -5.67 -11.19 4.12
N VAL A 44 -5.21 -10.01 4.54
CA VAL A 44 -4.90 -9.73 5.95
C VAL A 44 -6.16 -9.26 6.66
N VAL A 45 -6.81 -10.17 7.39
CA VAL A 45 -8.08 -9.90 8.09
C VAL A 45 -7.83 -9.76 9.61
N PRO A 46 -8.14 -8.60 10.23
CA PRO A 46 -7.98 -8.42 11.67
C PRO A 46 -9.13 -9.09 12.45
N ASP A 47 -8.90 -9.36 13.73
CA ASP A 47 -9.97 -9.76 14.64
C ASP A 47 -10.86 -8.55 14.99
N LEU A 48 -12.17 -8.75 14.96
CA LEU A 48 -13.18 -7.73 15.22
C LEU A 48 -13.92 -7.95 16.55
N THR A 49 -13.46 -8.88 17.39
CA THR A 49 -14.03 -9.08 18.72
C THR A 49 -13.90 -7.81 19.58
N GLY A 50 -15.02 -7.33 20.11
CA GLY A 50 -15.05 -6.12 20.94
C GLY A 50 -14.85 -4.79 20.18
N PHE A 51 -14.92 -4.79 18.85
CA PHE A 51 -14.73 -3.57 18.05
C PHE A 51 -15.89 -2.57 18.22
N LYS A 52 -15.56 -1.34 18.66
CA LYS A 52 -16.56 -0.32 19.01
C LYS A 52 -17.13 0.43 17.81
N LEU A 53 -16.34 0.59 16.75
CA LEU A 53 -16.75 1.36 15.58
C LEU A 53 -17.79 0.59 14.77
N LYS A 54 -18.76 1.34 14.22
CA LYS A 54 -19.86 0.80 13.42
C LYS A 54 -19.81 1.40 12.01
N PRO A 55 -20.41 0.75 11.00
CA PRO A 55 -20.45 1.26 9.63
C PRO A 55 -21.16 2.62 9.48
N TYR A 56 -21.98 3.00 10.45
CA TYR A 56 -22.75 4.24 10.45
C TYR A 56 -22.49 5.05 11.73
N VAL A 57 -22.54 6.37 11.59
CA VAL A 57 -22.34 7.35 12.66
C VAL A 57 -23.69 7.96 13.06
N ASN A 58 -23.81 8.39 14.31
CA ASN A 58 -25.02 9.04 14.82
C ASN A 58 -25.08 10.51 14.37
N TYR A 59 -26.27 10.99 13.94
CA TYR A 59 -26.54 12.39 13.58
C TYR A 59 -26.30 13.41 14.70
N ARG A 60 -26.19 12.96 15.95
CA ARG A 60 -25.86 13.83 17.10
C ARG A 60 -24.39 14.26 17.15
N ALA A 61 -23.52 13.70 16.30
CA ALA A 61 -22.14 14.13 16.23
C ALA A 61 -22.07 15.58 15.70
N PRO A 62 -21.20 16.44 16.27
CA PRO A 62 -21.01 17.79 15.76
C PRO A 62 -20.44 17.74 14.33
N GLU A 63 -20.70 18.80 13.58
CA GLU A 63 -20.09 19.00 12.27
C GLU A 63 -18.59 19.23 12.45
N GLY A 64 -17.78 18.45 11.72
CA GLY A 64 -16.32 18.59 11.72
C GLY A 64 -15.86 19.49 10.58
N GLU A 65 -14.76 20.20 10.78
CA GLU A 65 -14.09 20.93 9.71
C GLU A 65 -13.16 19.99 8.93
N GLU A 66 -13.12 20.15 7.61
CA GLU A 66 -12.21 19.39 6.75
C GLU A 66 -10.83 20.05 6.72
N THR A 67 -9.87 19.47 7.46
CA THR A 67 -8.46 19.88 7.43
C THR A 67 -7.61 18.80 6.75
N PRO A 68 -7.22 18.95 5.47
CA PRO A 68 -6.38 17.98 4.77
C PRO A 68 -5.01 17.84 5.45
N LEU A 69 -4.60 16.61 5.73
CA LEU A 69 -3.30 16.33 6.33
C LEU A 69 -2.16 16.67 5.34
N THR A 70 -1.22 17.49 5.78
CA THR A 70 -0.02 17.88 5.01
C THR A 70 1.25 17.28 5.60
N ALA A 71 2.31 17.16 4.79
CA ALA A 71 3.61 16.68 5.25
C ALA A 71 4.20 17.58 6.35
N ALA A 72 3.99 18.90 6.25
CA ALA A 72 4.44 19.86 7.25
C ALA A 72 3.73 19.65 8.61
N GLN A 73 2.42 19.43 8.59
CA GLN A 73 1.64 19.11 9.81
C GLN A 73 2.15 17.82 10.45
N LEU A 74 2.27 16.74 9.66
CA LEU A 74 2.78 15.45 10.15
C LEU A 74 4.18 15.59 10.78
N PHE A 75 5.08 16.31 10.11
CA PHE A 75 6.43 16.57 10.64
C PHE A 75 6.38 17.34 11.97
N SER A 76 5.57 18.40 12.03
CA SER A 76 5.44 19.23 13.23
C SER A 76 4.83 18.51 14.43
N GLU A 77 3.92 17.56 14.19
CA GLU A 77 3.23 16.81 15.25
C GLU A 77 4.06 15.63 15.75
N ALA A 78 4.70 14.87 14.85
CA ALA A 78 5.37 13.63 15.20
C ALA A 78 6.88 13.80 15.50
N VAL A 79 7.60 14.52 14.64
CA VAL A 79 9.08 14.52 14.65
C VAL A 79 9.65 15.76 15.31
N ALA A 80 9.03 16.93 15.09
CA ALA A 80 9.54 18.19 15.62
C ALA A 80 9.71 18.24 17.15
N PRO A 81 8.82 17.64 17.99
CA PRO A 81 9.03 17.63 19.43
C PRO A 81 10.33 16.94 19.85
N LEU A 82 10.72 15.86 19.15
CA LEU A 82 11.95 15.11 19.43
C LEU A 82 13.19 15.94 19.07
N ILE A 83 13.17 16.58 17.89
CA ILE A 83 14.28 17.44 17.45
C ILE A 83 14.46 18.64 18.39
N VAL A 84 13.36 19.28 18.80
CA VAL A 84 13.40 20.43 19.72
C VAL A 84 13.96 20.03 21.08
N GLN A 85 13.65 18.83 21.57
CA GLN A 85 14.21 18.31 22.81
C GLN A 85 15.72 18.11 22.70
N ASP A 86 16.18 17.35 21.71
CA ASP A 86 17.61 17.07 21.51
C ASP A 86 18.42 18.34 21.19
N PHE A 87 17.79 19.34 20.55
CA PHE A 87 18.40 20.65 20.32
C PHE A 87 18.59 21.44 21.62
N LYS A 88 17.61 21.42 22.52
CA LYS A 88 17.73 22.06 23.85
C LYS A 88 18.76 21.36 24.73
N ASP A 89 18.86 20.03 24.61
CA ASP A 89 19.81 19.22 25.34
C ASP A 89 21.24 19.30 24.76
N GLY A 90 21.41 19.97 23.60
CA GLY A 90 22.70 20.19 22.95
C GLY A 90 23.28 18.95 22.27
N THR A 91 22.48 17.89 22.08
CA THR A 91 22.90 16.60 21.50
C THR A 91 22.41 16.43 20.06
N PHE A 92 21.94 17.50 19.42
CA PHE A 92 21.49 17.46 18.03
C PHE A 92 22.67 17.37 17.06
N ASP A 93 22.63 16.39 16.17
CA ASP A 93 23.62 16.16 15.12
C ASP A 93 22.91 15.97 13.75
N PRO A 94 23.21 16.81 12.74
CA PRO A 94 22.67 16.66 11.38
C PRO A 94 23.01 15.35 10.68
N ASP A 95 24.09 14.67 11.05
CA ASP A 95 24.48 13.40 10.41
C ASP A 95 23.67 12.21 10.93
N ASN A 96 22.97 12.37 12.07
CA ASN A 96 22.23 11.31 12.74
C ASN A 96 20.70 11.45 12.56
N LEU A 97 20.24 11.76 11.35
CA LEU A 97 18.81 11.91 11.05
C LEU A 97 18.02 10.59 11.05
N GLU A 98 18.71 9.47 10.84
CA GLU A 98 18.09 8.13 10.89
C GLU A 98 17.50 7.84 12.27
N LYS A 99 18.09 8.39 13.34
CA LYS A 99 17.55 8.35 14.72
C LYS A 99 16.12 8.89 14.78
N TYR A 100 15.82 9.93 14.01
CA TYR A 100 14.50 10.57 13.97
C TYR A 100 13.56 9.96 12.92
N GLY A 101 13.98 8.87 12.27
CA GLY A 101 13.19 8.14 11.28
C GLY A 101 13.38 8.61 9.84
N PHE A 102 14.39 9.44 9.55
CA PHE A 102 14.71 9.75 8.16
C PHE A 102 15.34 8.55 7.47
N GLU A 103 14.90 8.29 6.25
CA GLU A 103 15.29 7.15 5.45
C GLU A 103 15.96 7.64 4.16
N PRO A 104 17.31 7.73 4.10
CA PRO A 104 18.00 8.33 2.96
C PRO A 104 17.79 7.55 1.66
N THR A 105 17.71 6.22 1.75
CA THR A 105 17.47 5.33 0.63
C THR A 105 16.29 4.39 0.91
N GLN A 106 15.56 4.06 -0.16
CA GLN A 106 14.44 3.10 -0.13
C GLN A 106 14.88 1.68 -0.52
N GLU A 107 16.11 1.52 -0.97
CA GLU A 107 16.69 0.22 -1.28
C GLU A 107 16.86 -0.61 0.00
N GLY A 108 16.70 -1.93 -0.11
CA GLY A 108 16.77 -2.85 1.03
C GLY A 108 15.52 -2.87 1.92
N LYS A 109 14.52 -2.01 1.67
CA LYS A 109 13.25 -2.03 2.41
C LYS A 109 12.24 -2.98 1.79
N LEU A 110 11.52 -3.69 2.65
CA LEU A 110 10.43 -4.58 2.25
C LEU A 110 9.28 -3.78 1.61
N PHE A 111 8.89 -2.67 2.24
CA PHE A 111 7.86 -1.76 1.76
C PHE A 111 8.50 -0.47 1.26
N GLN A 112 8.68 -0.37 -0.06
CA GLN A 112 9.29 0.79 -0.70
C GLN A 112 8.24 1.86 -0.97
N LEU A 113 8.55 3.11 -0.66
CA LEU A 113 7.65 4.23 -0.94
C LEU A 113 7.66 4.64 -2.41
N TYR A 114 8.85 4.67 -3.04
CA TYR A 114 9.02 5.04 -4.44
C TYR A 114 10.18 4.28 -5.11
N PRO A 115 9.94 3.53 -6.21
CA PRO A 115 8.63 3.15 -6.74
C PRO A 115 7.91 2.18 -5.79
N ARG A 116 6.62 2.42 -5.55
CA ARG A 116 5.82 1.63 -4.61
C ARG A 116 5.74 0.16 -5.03
N ASN A 117 6.08 -0.75 -4.10
CA ASN A 117 6.10 -2.21 -4.36
C ASN A 117 4.98 -3.01 -3.65
N PHE A 118 4.09 -2.35 -2.91
CA PHE A 118 2.99 -2.99 -2.17
C PHE A 118 1.61 -2.57 -2.65
N LEU A 119 0.62 -3.45 -2.50
CA LEU A 119 -0.79 -3.21 -2.86
C LEU A 119 -1.52 -2.38 -1.79
N ARG A 120 -2.73 -1.92 -2.09
CA ARG A 120 -3.61 -1.22 -1.14
C ARG A 120 -4.52 -2.23 -0.43
#